data_AF-A0A7W5PFF7-F1
#
_entry.id   AF-A0A7W5PFF7-F1
#
_cell.length_a   1.000
_cell.length_b   1.000
_cell.length_c   1.000
_cell.angle_alpha   90.00
_cell.angle_beta   90.00
_cell.angle_gamma   90.00
#
_symmetry.space_group_name_H-M   'P 1'
#
loop_
_entity.id
_entity.type
_entity.pdbx_description
1 polymer ?
#
loop_
_entity_poly.entity_id
_entity_poly.type
_entity_poly.pdbx_seq_one_letter_code
_entity_poly.pdbx_strand_id
1 'polypeptide(L)'
;MRHDVPALDRRTLERLVQQIAAGGSQGVSRHSPLLAASLPDGGRVQVVMPPATRGDIAVTIRRQAVRDTKLADCAAAGLFDDVRVGPYDARAAADAALAALLDRRDWEGFLMLAVRQRRKIIVPGGSSTGKTTFLNALLRQVPHDERIVAIEDTA
;
A
#
# COMPACT_ATOMS: atom_id res chain seq x y z
N MET A 1 -5.15 -10.96 -6.38
CA MET A 1 -5.92 -12.22 -6.24
C MET A 1 -6.16 -12.46 -4.76
N ARG A 2 -7.41 -12.74 -4.36
CA ARG A 2 -7.75 -13.12 -2.98
C ARG A 2 -7.92 -14.64 -2.94
N HIS A 3 -7.29 -15.28 -1.97
CA HIS A 3 -7.43 -16.71 -1.73
C HIS A 3 -8.11 -16.92 -0.39
N ASP A 4 -9.10 -17.81 -0.37
CA ASP A 4 -9.69 -18.26 0.88
C ASP A 4 -8.87 -19.44 1.43
N VAL A 5 -8.45 -19.32 2.68
CA VAL A 5 -7.61 -20.32 3.36
C VAL A 5 -8.12 -20.49 4.80
N PRO A 6 -9.18 -21.27 5.02
CA PRO A 6 -9.82 -21.40 6.34
C PRO A 6 -8.90 -21.88 7.47
N ALA A 7 -7.81 -22.58 7.12
CA ALA A 7 -6.81 -23.05 8.08
C ALA A 7 -5.98 -21.90 8.70
N LEU A 8 -5.95 -20.72 8.08
CA LEU A 8 -5.29 -19.53 8.62
C LEU A 8 -6.25 -18.73 9.51
N ASP A 9 -6.77 -19.39 10.53
CA ASP A 9 -7.62 -18.76 11.55
C ASP A 9 -6.83 -17.87 12.51
N ARG A 10 -7.54 -17.09 13.34
CA ARG A 10 -6.93 -16.18 14.33
C ARG A 10 -5.91 -16.89 15.21
N ARG A 11 -6.26 -18.06 15.74
CA ARG A 11 -5.41 -18.81 16.66
C ARG A 11 -4.11 -19.26 15.99
N THR A 12 -4.21 -19.68 14.73
CA THR A 12 -3.07 -20.09 13.91
C THR A 12 -2.18 -18.90 13.59
N LEU A 13 -2.76 -17.75 13.24
CA LEU A 13 -2.02 -16.51 13.01
C LEU A 13 -1.32 -16.01 14.29
N GLU A 14 -1.99 -16.03 15.45
CA GLU A 14 -1.39 -15.67 16.75
C GLU A 14 -0.18 -16.54 17.07
N ARG A 15 -0.30 -17.87 16.89
CA ARG A 15 0.81 -18.82 17.10
C ARG A 15 1.97 -18.55 16.15
N LEU A 16 1.68 -18.34 14.86
CA LEU A 16 2.69 -18.03 13.85
C LEU A 16 3.45 -16.75 14.22
N VAL A 17 2.72 -15.70 14.61
CA VAL A 17 3.29 -14.41 15.01
C VAL A 17 4.17 -14.55 16.26
N GLN A 18 3.75 -15.31 17.26
CA GLN A 18 4.55 -15.59 18.46
C GLN A 18 5.84 -16.35 18.13
N GLN A 19 5.78 -17.35 17.24
CA GLN A 19 6.95 -18.11 16.79
C GLN A 19 7.96 -17.22 16.06
N ILE A 20 7.48 -16.34 15.17
CA ILE A 20 8.31 -15.36 14.47
C ILE A 20 8.98 -14.40 15.46
N ALA A 21 8.21 -13.85 16.41
CA ALA A 21 8.71 -12.92 17.40
C ALA A 21 9.81 -13.55 18.27
N ALA A 22 9.59 -14.79 18.75
CA ALA A 22 10.56 -15.54 19.52
C ALA A 22 11.87 -15.78 18.75
N GLY A 23 11.79 -16.15 17.47
CA GLY A 23 12.97 -16.36 16.61
C GLY A 23 13.78 -15.09 16.34
N GLY A 24 13.14 -13.91 16.35
CA GLY A 24 13.78 -12.61 16.18
C GLY A 24 14.24 -11.93 17.47
N SER A 25 14.10 -12.58 18.63
CA SER A 25 14.28 -11.96 19.95
C SER A 25 13.48 -10.66 20.14
N GLN A 26 12.29 -10.60 19.53
CA GLN A 26 11.37 -9.47 19.62
C GLN A 26 10.13 -9.86 20.42
N GLY A 27 9.52 -8.89 21.10
CA GLY A 27 8.25 -9.06 21.81
C GLY A 27 7.08 -8.50 20.99
N VAL A 28 5.97 -9.24 20.95
CA VAL A 28 4.71 -8.76 20.38
C VAL A 28 3.58 -9.01 21.39
N SER A 29 2.77 -8.00 21.64
CA SER A 29 1.70 -8.07 22.64
C SER A 29 0.61 -7.04 22.35
N ARG A 30 -0.45 -7.02 23.14
CA ARG A 30 -1.47 -5.95 23.04
C ARG A 30 -0.92 -4.56 23.34
N HIS A 31 0.13 -4.42 24.15
CA HIS A 31 0.78 -3.14 24.46
C HIS A 31 1.81 -2.73 23.41
N SER A 32 2.31 -3.69 22.63
CA SER A 32 3.22 -3.48 21.50
C SER A 32 2.75 -4.34 20.32
N PRO A 33 1.67 -3.93 19.63
CA PRO A 33 0.96 -4.76 18.65
C PRO A 33 1.57 -4.74 17.25
N LEU A 34 2.77 -4.18 17.11
CA LEU A 34 3.51 -4.10 15.86
C LEU A 34 4.75 -4.97 15.96
N LEU A 35 4.99 -5.80 14.95
CA LEU A 35 6.18 -6.64 14.86
C LEU A 35 6.83 -6.50 13.48
N ALA A 36 8.13 -6.26 13.49
CA ALA A 36 8.97 -6.12 12.30
C ALA A 36 10.17 -7.05 12.41
N ALA A 37 10.12 -8.20 11.72
CA ALA A 37 11.10 -9.28 11.86
C ALA A 37 11.68 -9.72 10.50
N SER A 38 12.82 -10.41 10.57
CA SER A 38 13.39 -11.15 9.44
C SER A 38 13.06 -12.63 9.56
N LEU A 39 12.82 -13.28 8.43
CA LEU A 39 12.57 -14.72 8.34
C LEU A 39 13.88 -15.47 8.05
N PRO A 40 13.95 -16.79 8.37
CA PRO A 40 15.16 -17.59 8.12
C PRO A 40 15.61 -17.64 6.66
N ASP A 41 14.69 -17.44 5.70
CA ASP A 41 14.97 -17.42 4.26
C ASP A 41 15.46 -16.04 3.75
N GLY A 42 15.74 -15.10 4.65
CA GLY A 42 16.06 -13.70 4.31
C GLY A 42 14.83 -12.84 3.97
N GLY A 43 13.63 -13.43 3.96
CA GLY A 43 12.39 -12.68 3.86
C GLY A 43 12.20 -11.72 5.03
N ARG A 44 11.30 -10.75 4.86
CA ARG A 44 10.91 -9.81 5.91
C ARG A 44 9.43 -9.94 6.18
N VAL A 45 9.05 -9.80 7.44
CA VAL A 45 7.65 -9.87 7.87
C VAL A 45 7.29 -8.64 8.69
N GLN A 46 6.11 -8.09 8.38
CA GLN A 46 5.47 -7.02 9.12
C GLN A 46 4.12 -7.54 9.61
N VAL A 47 3.87 -7.37 10.92
CA VAL A 47 2.63 -7.78 11.55
C VAL A 47 2.04 -6.60 12.32
N VAL A 48 0.74 -6.42 12.17
CA VAL A 48 -0.07 -5.51 12.97
C VAL A 48 -1.20 -6.35 13.58
N MET A 49 -1.37 -6.31 14.89
CA MET A 49 -2.42 -7.05 15.59
C MET A 49 -3.35 -6.12 16.38
N PRO A 50 -4.51 -6.60 16.84
CA PRO A 50 -5.35 -5.83 17.76
C PRO A 50 -4.56 -5.40 19.01
N PRO A 51 -4.74 -4.17 19.51
CA PRO A 51 -5.78 -3.20 19.13
C PRO A 51 -5.42 -2.27 17.94
N ALA A 52 -4.25 -2.38 17.32
CA ALA A 52 -3.83 -1.47 16.24
C ALA A 52 -4.54 -1.73 14.89
N THR A 53 -5.24 -2.86 14.76
CA THR A 53 -6.11 -3.17 13.63
C THR A 53 -7.58 -3.06 14.04
N ARG A 54 -8.44 -2.55 13.15
CA ARG A 54 -9.91 -2.64 13.32
C ARG A 54 -10.44 -4.07 13.15
N GLY A 55 -9.75 -4.89 12.35
CA GLY A 55 -10.08 -6.29 12.13
C GLY A 55 -9.12 -7.22 12.87
N ASP A 56 -8.92 -8.40 12.29
CA ASP A 56 -7.96 -9.38 12.80
C ASP A 56 -6.50 -8.98 12.51
N ILE A 57 -5.58 -9.90 12.79
CA ILE A 57 -4.14 -9.74 12.53
C ILE A 57 -3.87 -9.53 11.03
N ALA A 58 -3.14 -8.47 10.71
CA ALA A 58 -2.63 -8.21 9.37
C ALA A 58 -1.15 -8.62 9.28
N VAL A 59 -0.82 -9.53 8.36
CA VAL A 59 0.56 -9.98 8.10
C VAL A 59 0.96 -9.64 6.67
N THR A 60 2.14 -9.08 6.49
CA THR A 60 2.76 -8.86 5.17
C THR A 60 4.13 -9.49 5.14
N ILE A 61 4.35 -10.43 4.21
CA ILE A 61 5.64 -11.08 3.99
C ILE A 61 6.23 -10.58 2.68
N ARG A 62 7.46 -10.06 2.74
CA ARG A 62 8.25 -9.68 1.58
C ARG A 62 9.38 -10.69 1.43
N ARG A 63 9.25 -11.57 0.44
CA ARG A 63 10.29 -12.54 0.10
C ARG A 63 11.49 -11.83 -0.54
N GLN A 64 12.70 -12.16 -0.10
CA GLN A 64 13.89 -11.81 -0.88
C GLN A 64 14.09 -12.90 -1.93
N ALA A 65 13.96 -12.52 -3.21
CA ALA A 65 14.52 -13.35 -4.27
C ALA A 65 16.03 -13.09 -4.26
N VAL A 66 16.79 -13.89 -3.53
CA VAL A 66 18.25 -13.91 -3.69
C VAL A 66 18.51 -14.50 -5.07
N ARG A 67 18.71 -13.62 -6.04
CA ARG A 67 19.21 -13.97 -7.36
C ARG A 67 20.51 -13.21 -7.54
N ASP A 68 21.58 -13.95 -7.83
CA ASP A 68 22.82 -13.39 -8.36
C ASP A 68 22.58 -12.99 -9.83
N THR A 69 21.68 -12.02 -10.04
CA THR A 69 21.22 -11.61 -11.36
C THR A 69 22.25 -10.66 -11.96
N LYS A 70 22.81 -11.01 -13.12
CA LYS A 70 23.68 -10.09 -13.87
C LYS A 70 22.82 -9.07 -14.61
N LEU A 71 23.43 -7.94 -14.97
CA LEU A 71 22.76 -6.91 -15.75
C LEU A 71 22.23 -7.45 -17.10
N ALA A 72 22.96 -8.38 -17.72
CA ALA A 72 22.55 -9.04 -18.95
C ALA A 72 21.27 -9.87 -18.76
N ASP A 73 21.12 -10.55 -17.63
CA ASP A 73 19.91 -11.33 -17.31
C ASP A 73 18.71 -10.41 -17.09
N CYS A 74 18.94 -9.25 -16.46
CA CYS A 74 17.91 -8.20 -16.35
C CYS A 74 17.46 -7.69 -17.73
N ALA A 75 18.41 -7.43 -18.64
CA ALA A 75 18.10 -7.01 -20.00
C ALA A 75 17.29 -8.07 -20.75
N ALA A 76 17.73 -9.33 -20.69
CA ALA A 76 17.05 -10.45 -21.33
C ALA A 76 15.66 -10.73 -20.75
N ALA A 77 15.44 -10.40 -19.47
CA ALA A 77 14.15 -10.45 -18.80
C ALA A 77 13.23 -9.26 -19.13
N GLY A 78 13.62 -8.37 -20.03
CA GLY A 78 12.81 -7.22 -20.46
C GLY A 78 12.75 -6.09 -19.45
N LEU A 79 13.67 -6.03 -18.47
CA LEU A 79 13.66 -4.98 -17.45
C LEU A 79 13.75 -3.56 -18.05
N PHE A 80 14.30 -3.44 -19.25
CA PHE A 80 14.49 -2.17 -19.94
C PHE A 80 13.43 -1.85 -21.00
N ASP A 81 12.49 -2.76 -21.26
CA ASP A 81 11.54 -2.64 -22.37
C ASP A 81 10.58 -1.44 -22.18
N ASP A 82 10.21 -1.16 -20.93
CA ASP A 82 9.33 -0.06 -20.56
C ASP A 82 10.08 1.22 -20.13
N VAL A 83 11.40 1.29 -20.35
CA VAL A 83 12.17 2.48 -20.00
C VAL A 83 11.75 3.64 -20.89
N ARG A 84 11.03 4.59 -20.30
CA ARG A 84 10.62 5.83 -20.95
C ARG A 84 11.73 6.87 -20.82
N VAL A 85 12.38 7.18 -21.94
CA VAL A 85 13.28 8.33 -22.04
C VAL A 85 12.48 9.50 -22.59
N GLY A 86 12.29 10.52 -21.76
CA GLY A 86 11.69 11.80 -22.15
C GLY A 86 12.58 12.93 -21.66
N PRO A 87 12.27 14.20 -22.00
CA PRO A 87 12.85 15.32 -21.29
C PRO A 87 12.59 15.12 -19.78
N TYR A 88 13.45 15.68 -18.94
CA TYR A 88 13.38 15.57 -17.47
C TYR A 88 12.01 15.96 -16.88
N ASP A 89 11.14 16.54 -17.71
CA ASP A 89 9.78 16.97 -17.43
C ASP A 89 8.69 15.94 -17.81
N ALA A 90 8.94 14.63 -17.94
CA ALA A 90 7.86 13.64 -18.19
C ALA A 90 6.67 13.76 -17.20
N ARG A 91 6.94 14.34 -16.01
CA ARG A 91 5.93 14.77 -15.04
C ARG A 91 5.00 15.88 -15.57
N ALA A 92 5.53 16.85 -16.31
CA ALA A 92 4.79 17.91 -16.99
C ALA A 92 3.78 17.37 -18.01
N ALA A 93 4.08 16.29 -18.73
CA ALA A 93 3.11 15.69 -19.67
C ALA A 93 1.91 15.06 -18.94
N ALA A 94 2.15 14.33 -17.85
CA ALA A 94 1.09 13.77 -17.02
C ALA A 94 0.31 14.87 -16.26
N ASP A 95 0.99 15.97 -15.93
CA ASP A 95 0.39 17.16 -15.30
C ASP A 95 -0.40 18.00 -16.33
N ALA A 96 -0.06 17.97 -17.62
CA ALA A 96 -0.75 18.72 -18.67
C ALA A 96 -2.22 18.31 -18.83
N ALA A 97 -2.52 17.01 -18.74
CA ALA A 97 -3.89 16.53 -18.79
C ALA A 97 -4.72 17.04 -17.58
N LEU A 98 -4.13 17.08 -16.40
CA LEU A 98 -4.75 17.63 -15.20
C LEU A 98 -4.92 19.15 -15.31
N ALA A 99 -3.92 19.86 -15.83
CA ALA A 99 -3.97 21.31 -16.06
C ALA A 99 -5.08 21.68 -17.04
N ALA A 100 -5.23 20.95 -18.14
CA ALA A 100 -6.30 21.19 -19.12
C ALA A 100 -7.70 21.03 -18.53
N LEU A 101 -7.89 20.10 -17.58
CA LEU A 101 -9.15 19.93 -16.86
C LEU A 101 -9.40 21.09 -15.87
N LEU A 102 -8.36 21.56 -15.17
CA LEU A 102 -8.44 22.75 -14.32
C LEU A 102 -8.79 24.00 -15.11
N ASP A 103 -8.16 24.23 -16.26
CA ASP A 103 -8.39 25.39 -17.12
C ASP A 103 -9.86 25.45 -17.59
N ARG A 104 -10.45 24.28 -17.84
CA ARG A 104 -11.86 24.12 -18.22
C ARG A 104 -12.83 24.10 -17.04
N ARG A 105 -12.30 24.12 -15.80
CA ARG A 105 -13.08 23.96 -14.55
C ARG A 105 -13.87 22.65 -14.49
N ASP A 106 -13.35 21.61 -15.13
CA ASP A 106 -13.89 20.25 -15.03
C ASP A 106 -13.36 19.59 -13.75
N TRP A 107 -14.00 19.91 -12.62
CA TRP A 107 -13.59 19.43 -11.30
C TRP A 107 -13.75 17.93 -11.13
N GLU A 108 -14.81 17.36 -11.68
CA GLU A 108 -15.08 15.93 -11.59
C GLU A 108 -14.03 15.14 -12.37
N GLY A 109 -13.81 15.51 -13.64
CA GLY A 109 -12.77 14.90 -14.48
C GLY A 109 -11.39 15.05 -13.87
N PHE A 110 -11.07 16.23 -13.32
CA PHE A 110 -9.80 16.47 -12.63
C PHE A 110 -9.58 15.52 -11.45
N LEU A 111 -10.57 15.39 -10.55
CA LEU A 111 -10.46 14.55 -9.36
C LEU A 111 -10.39 13.06 -9.72
N MET A 112 -11.20 12.61 -10.68
CA MET A 112 -11.15 11.23 -11.17
C MET A 112 -9.79 10.89 -11.78
N LEU A 113 -9.24 11.78 -12.63
CA LEU A 113 -7.93 11.57 -13.24
C LEU A 113 -6.82 11.63 -12.20
N ALA A 114 -6.90 12.54 -11.22
CA ALA A 114 -5.92 12.64 -10.14
C ALA A 114 -5.87 11.36 -9.30
N VAL A 115 -7.02 10.76 -8.96
CA VAL A 115 -7.07 9.47 -8.25
C VAL A 115 -6.46 8.35 -9.11
N ARG A 116 -6.86 8.24 -10.38
CA ARG A 116 -6.36 7.20 -11.30
C ARG A 116 -4.86 7.31 -11.58
N GLN A 117 -4.32 8.52 -11.59
CA GLN A 117 -2.89 8.78 -11.72
C GLN A 117 -2.13 8.66 -10.38
N ARG A 118 -2.78 8.19 -9.30
CA ARG A 118 -2.20 8.02 -7.96
C ARG A 118 -1.54 9.29 -7.43
N ARG A 119 -2.17 10.44 -7.69
CA ARG A 119 -1.70 11.73 -7.18
C ARG A 119 -1.90 11.81 -5.67
N LYS A 120 -0.99 12.50 -5.00
CA LYS A 120 -1.15 12.81 -3.57
C LYS A 120 -2.19 13.90 -3.44
N ILE A 121 -3.32 13.59 -2.80
CA ILE A 121 -4.44 14.51 -2.61
C ILE A 121 -4.59 14.78 -1.12
N ILE A 122 -4.73 16.06 -0.77
CA ILE A 122 -5.06 16.50 0.58
C ILE A 122 -6.46 17.13 0.50
N VAL A 123 -7.36 16.72 1.41
CA VAL A 123 -8.71 17.28 1.53
C VAL A 123 -8.75 18.19 2.77
N PRO A 124 -8.47 19.49 2.64
CA PRO A 124 -8.48 20.42 3.77
C PRO A 124 -9.91 20.80 4.20
N GLY A 125 -10.07 21.35 5.42
CA GLY A 125 -11.33 21.88 5.92
C GLY A 125 -11.50 21.79 7.44
N GLY A 126 -12.38 22.60 8.02
CA GLY A 126 -12.71 22.59 9.46
C GLY A 126 -13.49 21.35 9.91
N SER A 127 -13.70 21.18 11.22
CA SER A 127 -14.50 20.08 11.76
C SER A 127 -15.91 20.07 11.17
N SER A 128 -16.46 18.88 10.89
CA SER A 128 -17.81 18.68 10.36
C SER A 128 -18.12 19.25 8.97
N THR A 129 -17.12 19.61 8.15
CA THR A 129 -17.32 20.14 6.78
C THR A 129 -17.45 19.06 5.70
N GLY A 130 -17.70 17.80 6.06
CA GLY A 130 -17.89 16.70 5.09
C GLY A 130 -16.60 16.14 4.46
N LYS A 131 -15.41 16.43 5.01
CA LYS A 131 -14.12 15.92 4.48
C LYS A 131 -14.10 14.40 4.32
N THR A 132 -14.56 13.67 5.34
CA THR A 132 -14.59 12.19 5.32
C THR A 132 -15.52 11.68 4.23
N THR A 133 -16.67 12.33 4.03
CA THR A 133 -17.60 12.01 2.95
C THR A 133 -16.95 12.20 1.59
N PHE A 134 -16.25 13.32 1.40
CA PHE A 134 -15.56 13.62 0.15
C PHE A 134 -14.38 12.67 -0.11
N LEU A 135 -13.57 12.38 0.91
CA LEU A 135 -12.50 11.38 0.83
C LEU A 135 -13.07 10.00 0.44
N ASN A 136 -14.17 9.58 1.06
CA ASN A 136 -14.82 8.32 0.73
C ASN A 136 -15.34 8.30 -0.72
N ALA A 137 -15.79 9.43 -1.26
CA ALA A 137 -16.17 9.53 -2.67
C ALA A 137 -14.97 9.37 -3.61
N LEU A 138 -13.81 9.97 -3.26
CA LEU A 138 -12.57 9.78 -4.01
C LEU A 138 -12.05 8.34 -3.94
N LEU A 139 -12.12 7.70 -2.76
CA LEU A 139 -11.69 6.32 -2.57
C LEU A 139 -12.49 5.33 -3.44
N ARG A 140 -13.76 5.63 -3.75
CA ARG A 140 -14.57 4.82 -4.69
C ARG A 140 -14.06 4.86 -6.13
N GLN A 141 -13.21 5.82 -6.48
CA GLN A 141 -12.59 5.93 -7.81
C GLN A 141 -11.29 5.12 -7.92
N VAL A 142 -10.76 4.59 -6.81
CA VAL A 142 -9.56 3.75 -6.81
C VAL A 142 -9.90 2.37 -7.41
N PRO A 143 -9.09 1.84 -8.34
CA PRO A 143 -9.31 0.52 -8.91
C PRO A 143 -9.38 -0.58 -7.84
N HIS A 144 -10.31 -1.53 -8.01
CA HIS A 144 -10.60 -2.56 -7.01
C HIS A 144 -9.47 -3.59 -6.80
N ASP A 145 -8.50 -3.64 -7.71
CA ASP A 145 -7.30 -4.46 -7.62
C ASP A 145 -6.16 -3.81 -6.82
N GLU A 146 -6.29 -2.53 -6.46
CA GLU A 146 -5.33 -1.85 -5.60
C GLU A 146 -5.50 -2.20 -4.13
N ARG A 147 -4.39 -2.39 -3.44
CA ARG A 147 -4.37 -2.61 -1.99
C ARG A 147 -4.38 -1.26 -1.26
N ILE A 148 -5.45 -1.00 -0.51
CA ILE A 148 -5.60 0.21 0.30
C ILE A 148 -5.28 -0.10 1.77
N VAL A 149 -4.53 0.79 2.42
CA VAL A 149 -4.32 0.79 3.88
C VAL A 149 -4.88 2.10 4.43
N ALA A 150 -5.87 2.00 5.31
CA ALA A 150 -6.45 3.15 6.00
C ALA A 150 -5.87 3.26 7.41
N ILE A 151 -5.49 4.47 7.80
CA ILE A 151 -5.03 4.80 9.16
C ILE A 151 -5.96 5.90 9.65
N GLU A 152 -6.68 5.60 10.72
CA GLU A 152 -7.68 6.48 11.30
C GLU A 152 -7.51 6.45 12.82
N ASP A 153 -7.76 7.58 13.46
CA ASP A 153 -7.92 7.61 14.90
C ASP A 153 -9.34 7.12 15.23
N THR A 154 -9.47 6.23 16.20
CA THR A 154 -10.75 5.76 16.70
C THR A 154 -11.14 6.60 17.91
N ALA A 155 -12.02 7.58 17.68
CA ALA A 155 -12.84 8.20 18.73
C ALA A 155 -14.25 7.58 18.70
#